data_AF-A0A1Y0RSK0-F1
#
_entry.id   AF-A0A1Y0RSK0-F1
#
_cell.length_a   1.000
_cell.length_b   1.000
_cell.length_c   1.000
_cell.angle_alpha   90.00
_cell.angle_beta   90.00
_cell.angle_gamma   90.00
#
_symmetry.space_group_name_H-M   'P 1'
#
loop_
_entity.id
_entity.type
_entity.pdbx_description
1 polymer ?
#
loop_
_entity_poly.entity_id
_entity_poly.type
_entity_poly.pdbx_seq_one_letter_code
_entity_poly.pdbx_strand_id
1 'polypeptide(L)'
;MKTKLFIDRKYILPRIWSNRELEKIAPLFSGDIANVSGWQDSDKEGKHYRDYFVNASSYTITNYKSDARGFQGYENEIFLNLEKELPIELFSRFDVVFNHTVLEHIYDVNTAFRNLCLMSRDIVIIVVPFLQQMHANYGDYWRFTPLTIKRMFEENGMSLLYLSFNSHKNASVYIFAVATNNESKWSEKIHKEFSYLEKDKPLDGFESYIGCHAIQNFFYSLSQFYQRKTDFFYVKLRELYGKLKIKFKMLVGG
;
A
#
# COMPACT_ATOMS: atom_id res chain seq x y z
N MET A 1 -6.62 0.89 24.11
CA MET A 1 -6.10 1.73 23.00
C MET A 1 -7.06 2.91 22.84
N LYS A 2 -6.67 4.14 23.21
CA LYS A 2 -7.56 5.31 23.06
C LYS A 2 -7.85 5.49 21.57
N THR A 3 -9.07 5.20 21.15
CA THR A 3 -9.59 5.54 19.82
C THR A 3 -9.50 7.06 19.70
N LYS A 4 -8.43 7.56 19.07
CA LYS A 4 -8.33 8.98 18.72
C LYS A 4 -9.45 9.24 17.71
N LEU A 5 -10.55 9.84 18.17
CA LEU A 5 -11.68 10.25 17.33
C LEU A 5 -11.24 11.11 16.13
N PHE A 6 -10.05 11.70 16.21
CA PHE A 6 -9.43 12.57 15.21
C PHE A 6 -8.03 12.07 14.82
N ILE A 7 -7.97 10.90 14.17
CA ILE A 7 -6.72 10.43 13.55
C ILE A 7 -6.51 11.13 12.19
N ASP A 8 -5.30 11.61 11.94
CA ASP A 8 -4.93 12.11 10.62
C ASP A 8 -4.97 10.97 9.60
N ARG A 9 -5.86 11.11 8.61
CA ARG A 9 -6.11 10.11 7.58
C ARG A 9 -5.16 10.21 6.38
N LYS A 10 -4.39 11.30 6.28
CA LYS A 10 -3.48 11.56 5.15
C LYS A 10 -2.10 10.95 5.38
N TYR A 11 -1.54 11.07 6.58
CA TYR A 11 -0.17 10.63 6.84
C TYR A 11 -0.04 9.62 7.99
N ILE A 12 -0.93 9.68 9.00
CA ILE A 12 -0.82 8.82 10.19
C ILE A 12 -1.56 7.49 10.00
N LEU A 13 -2.84 7.51 9.61
CA LEU A 13 -3.66 6.30 9.48
C LEU A 13 -3.05 5.20 8.57
N PRO A 14 -2.57 5.48 7.34
CA PRO A 14 -1.94 4.44 6.52
C PRO A 14 -0.64 3.91 7.15
N ARG A 15 0.11 4.75 7.87
CA ARG A 15 1.32 4.32 8.57
C ARG A 15 1.00 3.38 9.74
N ILE A 16 0.02 3.73 10.57
CA ILE A 16 -0.48 2.82 11.63
C ILE A 16 -0.90 1.49 11.03
N TRP A 17 -1.64 1.50 9.92
CA TRP A 17 -2.00 0.26 9.24
C TRP A 17 -0.76 -0.55 8.82
N SER A 18 0.21 0.07 8.16
CA SER A 18 1.43 -0.62 7.73
C SER A 18 2.25 -1.16 8.90
N ASN A 19 2.24 -0.47 10.05
CA ASN A 19 2.88 -0.94 11.27
C ASN A 19 2.20 -2.22 11.80
N ARG A 20 0.87 -2.34 11.66
CA ARG A 20 0.14 -3.58 12.00
C ARG A 20 0.43 -4.71 11.03
N GLU A 21 0.64 -4.42 9.74
CA GLU A 21 1.13 -5.44 8.80
C GLU A 21 2.54 -5.90 9.17
N LEU A 22 3.43 -4.97 9.51
CA LEU A 22 4.78 -5.30 9.97
C LEU A 22 4.76 -6.14 11.25
N GLU A 23 3.91 -5.81 12.23
CA GLU A 23 3.76 -6.54 13.50
C GLU A 23 3.36 -8.02 13.31
N LYS A 24 2.62 -8.33 12.24
CA LYS A 24 2.23 -9.72 11.92
C LYS A 24 3.39 -10.54 11.35
N ILE A 25 4.23 -9.91 10.53
CA ILE A 25 5.19 -10.63 9.68
C ILE A 25 6.62 -10.54 10.21
N ALA A 26 7.05 -9.40 10.75
CA ALA A 26 8.43 -9.19 11.22
C ALA A 26 8.91 -10.23 12.26
N PRO A 27 8.09 -10.71 13.21
CA PRO A 27 8.52 -11.75 14.15
C PRO A 27 8.88 -13.09 13.49
N LEU A 28 8.47 -13.34 12.24
CA LEU A 28 8.80 -14.57 11.51
C LEU A 28 10.25 -14.57 10.99
N PHE A 29 10.90 -13.41 10.98
CA PHE A 29 12.23 -13.24 10.43
C PHE A 29 13.27 -13.10 11.54
N SER A 30 14.47 -13.61 11.28
CA SER A 30 15.61 -13.57 12.18
C SER A 30 16.88 -13.22 11.41
N GLY A 31 17.96 -12.94 12.14
CA GLY A 31 19.26 -12.65 11.54
C GLY A 31 19.53 -11.15 11.40
N ASP A 32 20.28 -10.77 10.38
CA ASP A 32 20.74 -9.40 10.17
C ASP A 32 19.67 -8.57 9.45
N ILE A 33 19.20 -7.51 10.08
CA ILE A 33 18.12 -6.66 9.55
C ILE A 33 18.66 -5.28 9.19
N ALA A 34 18.26 -4.77 8.02
CA ALA A 34 18.49 -3.38 7.64
C ALA A 34 17.17 -2.61 7.49
N ASN A 35 17.02 -1.50 8.21
CA ASN A 35 16.02 -0.48 7.90
C ASN A 35 16.67 0.60 7.03
N VAL A 36 16.43 0.50 5.72
CA VAL A 36 17.10 1.30 4.72
C VAL A 36 16.41 2.64 4.57
N SER A 37 17.18 3.72 4.72
CA SER A 37 16.65 5.09 4.83
C SER A 37 15.65 5.23 5.99
N GLY A 38 15.95 4.59 7.12
CA GLY A 38 15.07 4.46 8.29
C GLY A 38 14.90 5.75 9.12
N TRP A 39 15.65 6.81 8.81
CA TRP A 39 15.62 8.08 9.52
C TRP A 39 15.86 7.89 11.03
N GLN A 40 14.96 8.35 11.89
CA GLN A 40 15.00 8.18 13.34
C GLN A 40 14.44 6.82 13.83
N ASP A 41 14.16 5.90 12.91
CA ASP A 41 13.54 4.60 13.18
C ASP A 41 12.17 4.66 13.87
N SER A 42 11.53 5.84 13.95
CA SER A 42 10.28 6.03 14.69
C SER A 42 9.06 5.57 13.90
N ASP A 43 8.22 4.75 14.53
CA ASP A 43 6.99 4.18 13.94
C ASP A 43 5.79 5.17 13.87
N LYS A 44 5.94 6.36 14.47
CA LYS A 44 4.89 7.38 14.66
C LYS A 44 3.72 6.97 15.57
N GLU A 45 3.86 5.88 16.32
CA GLU A 45 2.96 5.43 17.40
C GLU A 45 3.64 5.41 18.78
N GLY A 46 4.93 5.75 18.84
CA GLY A 46 5.71 5.88 20.07
C GLY A 46 6.68 4.72 20.31
N LYS A 47 6.88 3.85 19.31
CA LYS A 47 7.91 2.81 19.29
C LYS A 47 8.92 3.08 18.17
N HIS A 48 9.83 2.12 17.98
CA HIS A 48 10.77 2.09 16.89
C HIS A 48 10.54 0.89 15.97
N TYR A 49 10.90 1.00 14.69
CA TYR A 49 10.73 -0.09 13.73
C TYR A 49 11.58 -1.32 14.09
N ARG A 50 12.73 -1.13 14.75
CA ARG A 50 13.52 -2.24 15.31
C ARG A 50 12.72 -3.13 16.28
N ASP A 51 11.75 -2.56 16.99
CA ASP A 51 11.01 -3.26 18.04
C ASP A 51 10.06 -4.34 17.46
N TYR A 52 9.78 -4.31 16.15
CA TYR A 52 8.99 -5.35 15.46
C TYR A 52 9.83 -6.58 15.08
N PHE A 53 11.14 -6.43 14.92
CA PHE A 53 12.05 -7.51 14.54
C PHE A 53 12.65 -8.19 15.78
N VAL A 54 11.77 -8.78 16.60
CA VAL A 54 12.11 -9.35 17.92
C VAL A 54 13.15 -10.48 17.89
N ASN A 55 13.35 -11.11 16.73
CA ASN A 55 14.30 -12.21 16.52
C ASN A 55 15.56 -11.76 15.74
N ALA A 56 15.79 -10.45 15.59
CA ALA A 56 16.98 -9.92 14.93
C ALA A 56 18.26 -10.26 15.70
N SER A 57 19.28 -10.75 15.00
CA SER A 57 20.64 -10.88 15.50
C SER A 57 21.37 -9.53 15.51
N SER A 58 21.09 -8.70 14.51
CA SER A 58 21.59 -7.33 14.40
C SER A 58 20.57 -6.42 13.71
N TYR A 59 20.64 -5.12 13.98
CA TYR A 59 19.77 -4.12 13.36
C TYR A 59 20.59 -2.92 12.90
N THR A 60 20.61 -2.70 11.59
CA THR A 60 21.32 -1.60 10.93
C THR A 60 20.31 -0.60 10.39
N ILE A 61 20.57 0.69 10.59
CA ILE A 61 19.80 1.77 9.95
C ILE A 61 20.69 2.39 8.88
N THR A 62 20.18 2.58 7.67
CA THR A 62 20.89 3.37 6.67
C THR A 62 20.23 4.73 6.50
N ASN A 63 21.00 5.77 6.15
CA ASN A 63 20.51 7.11 5.90
C ASN A 63 21.23 7.77 4.70
N TYR A 64 20.56 8.70 4.02
CA TYR A 64 21.04 9.26 2.74
C TYR A 64 22.24 10.22 2.87
N LYS A 65 22.27 11.10 3.86
CA LYS A 65 23.33 12.12 4.07
C LYS A 65 23.58 12.37 5.56
N SER A 66 24.83 12.61 5.95
CA SER A 66 25.25 13.00 7.31
C SER A 66 24.64 14.31 7.78
N ASP A 67 24.45 15.24 6.85
CA ASP A 67 24.00 16.60 7.14
C ASP A 67 22.48 16.74 6.97
N ALA A 68 21.82 15.69 6.46
CA ALA A 68 20.37 15.62 6.39
C ALA A 68 19.80 15.16 7.73
N ARG A 69 18.57 15.58 8.03
CA ARG A 69 17.82 15.06 9.20
C ARG A 69 17.81 13.54 9.11
N GLY A 70 18.31 12.85 10.13
CA GLY A 70 18.27 11.38 10.18
C GLY A 70 19.39 10.80 11.02
N PHE A 71 20.63 11.27 10.84
CA PHE A 71 21.77 10.76 11.59
C PHE A 71 21.59 10.95 13.10
N GLN A 72 21.53 9.86 13.85
CA GLN A 72 21.42 9.85 15.31
C GLN A 72 22.74 9.46 15.98
N GLY A 73 23.71 8.92 15.22
CA GLY A 73 24.99 8.45 15.74
C GLY A 73 24.87 7.09 16.43
N TYR A 74 23.90 6.27 16.03
CA TYR A 74 23.78 4.91 16.57
C TYR A 74 24.92 4.01 16.07
N GLU A 75 25.28 3.01 16.88
CA GLU A 75 26.41 2.10 16.66
C GLU A 75 26.36 1.33 15.32
N ASN A 76 25.19 1.23 14.67
CA ASN A 76 24.99 0.59 13.38
C ASN A 76 24.23 1.48 12.39
N GLU A 77 24.53 2.77 12.39
CA GLU A 77 23.99 3.72 11.44
C GLU A 77 24.99 3.99 10.31
N ILE A 78 24.62 3.66 9.07
CA ILE A 78 25.50 3.80 7.90
C ILE A 78 24.92 4.73 6.84
N PHE A 79 25.78 5.37 6.05
CA PHE A 79 25.33 6.18 4.93
C PHE A 79 25.14 5.35 3.67
N LEU A 80 24.01 5.54 3.00
CA LEU A 80 23.71 4.86 1.75
C LEU A 80 22.87 5.75 0.83
N ASN A 81 23.42 6.05 -0.34
CA ASN A 81 22.69 6.66 -1.43
C ASN A 81 22.15 5.56 -2.35
N LEU A 82 20.83 5.34 -2.32
CA LEU A 82 20.16 4.32 -3.13
C LEU A 82 20.17 4.61 -4.64
N GLU A 83 20.46 5.83 -5.08
CA GLU A 83 20.58 6.19 -6.51
C GLU A 83 21.99 5.94 -7.07
N LYS A 84 22.90 5.37 -6.27
CA LYS A 84 24.26 5.01 -6.70
C LYS A 84 24.44 3.51 -6.76
N GLU A 85 25.53 3.08 -7.38
CA GLU A 85 25.93 1.68 -7.34
C GLU A 85 26.08 1.23 -5.88
N LEU A 86 25.54 0.04 -5.57
CA LEU A 86 25.60 -0.50 -4.23
C LEU A 86 27.07 -0.82 -3.89
N PRO A 87 27.59 -0.42 -2.71
CA PRO A 87 28.90 -0.86 -2.25
C PRO A 87 28.97 -2.38 -2.12
N ILE A 88 30.07 -3.00 -2.58
CA ILE A 88 30.21 -4.46 -2.67
C ILE A 88 30.02 -5.16 -1.33
N GLU A 89 30.41 -4.52 -0.24
CA GLU A 89 30.29 -5.00 1.14
C GLU A 89 28.85 -5.06 1.65
N LEU A 90 27.89 -4.50 0.92
CA LEU A 90 26.46 -4.55 1.26
C LEU A 90 25.70 -5.62 0.46
N PHE A 91 26.31 -6.24 -0.55
CA PHE A 91 25.67 -7.31 -1.32
C PHE A 91 25.37 -8.51 -0.42
N SER A 92 24.11 -8.95 -0.41
CA SER A 92 23.63 -10.09 0.37
C SER A 92 24.07 -10.02 1.85
N ARG A 93 24.15 -8.81 2.41
CA ARG A 93 24.63 -8.59 3.77
C ARG A 93 23.55 -8.87 4.82
N PHE A 94 22.30 -8.57 4.49
CA PHE A 94 21.19 -8.63 5.44
C PHE A 94 20.26 -9.78 5.12
N ASP A 95 19.77 -10.50 6.13
CA ASP A 95 18.70 -11.49 5.92
C ASP A 95 17.38 -10.82 5.52
N VAL A 96 17.15 -9.62 6.05
CA VAL A 96 15.96 -8.83 5.79
C VAL A 96 16.33 -7.38 5.51
N VAL A 97 15.79 -6.85 4.41
CA VAL A 97 15.83 -5.43 4.08
C VAL A 97 14.43 -4.86 4.20
N PHE A 98 14.25 -3.83 5.02
CA PHE A 98 13.01 -3.10 5.21
C PHE A 98 13.16 -1.68 4.68
N ASN A 99 12.19 -1.21 3.90
CA ASN A 99 12.14 0.15 3.40
C ASN A 99 10.71 0.72 3.50
N HIS A 100 10.56 1.87 4.16
CA HIS A 100 9.26 2.42 4.52
C HIS A 100 9.12 3.88 4.08
N THR A 101 8.28 4.14 3.07
CA THR A 101 7.96 5.49 2.58
C THR A 101 9.19 6.31 2.18
N VAL A 102 10.02 5.72 1.32
CA VAL A 102 11.27 6.32 0.81
C VAL A 102 11.30 6.30 -0.71
N LEU A 103 10.95 5.18 -1.35
CA LEU A 103 11.06 5.01 -2.80
C LEU A 103 10.26 6.06 -3.59
N GLU A 104 9.16 6.58 -3.04
CA GLU A 104 8.40 7.68 -3.66
C GLU A 104 9.20 8.97 -3.80
N HIS A 105 10.23 9.15 -2.97
CA HIS A 105 11.09 10.33 -2.94
C HIS A 105 12.39 10.16 -3.75
N ILE A 106 12.63 8.98 -4.34
CA ILE A 106 13.83 8.70 -5.13
C ILE A 106 13.49 8.76 -6.62
N TYR A 107 14.18 9.58 -7.40
CA TYR A 107 13.90 9.71 -8.82
C TYR A 107 14.34 8.46 -9.60
N ASP A 108 15.58 8.00 -9.40
CA ASP A 108 16.05 6.73 -9.98
C ASP A 108 15.58 5.50 -9.16
N VAL A 109 14.27 5.28 -9.19
CA VAL A 109 13.59 4.25 -8.40
C VAL A 109 14.01 2.83 -8.79
N ASN A 110 14.38 2.58 -10.05
CA ASN A 110 14.77 1.26 -10.51
C ASN A 110 16.11 0.85 -9.90
N THR A 111 17.10 1.75 -9.91
CA THR A 111 18.38 1.52 -9.23
C THR A 111 18.18 1.34 -7.72
N ALA A 112 17.37 2.20 -7.10
CA ALA A 112 17.08 2.11 -5.68
C ALA A 112 16.42 0.77 -5.29
N PHE A 113 15.40 0.35 -6.02
CA PHE A 113 14.71 -0.92 -5.79
C PHE A 113 15.66 -2.11 -5.97
N ARG A 114 16.46 -2.12 -7.04
CA ARG A 114 17.48 -3.15 -7.26
C ARG A 114 18.47 -3.21 -6.12
N ASN A 115 18.93 -2.07 -5.61
CA ASN A 115 19.85 -2.03 -4.48
C ASN A 115 19.24 -2.65 -3.22
N LEU A 116 17.95 -2.40 -2.93
CA LEU A 116 17.26 -3.07 -1.82
C LEU A 116 17.26 -4.59 -1.98
N CYS A 117 17.00 -5.09 -3.20
CA CYS A 117 17.05 -6.52 -3.51
C CYS A 117 18.46 -7.09 -3.36
N LEU A 118 19.48 -6.43 -3.92
CA LEU A 118 20.88 -6.86 -3.84
C LEU A 118 21.43 -6.86 -2.42
N MET A 119 20.95 -5.98 -1.55
CA MET A 119 21.33 -5.95 -0.13
C MET A 119 20.83 -7.16 0.65
N SER A 120 19.72 -7.76 0.21
CA SER A 120 19.05 -8.85 0.92
C SER A 120 19.56 -10.21 0.48
N ARG A 121 19.81 -11.09 1.47
CA ARG A 121 19.99 -12.53 1.27
C ARG A 121 18.67 -13.20 0.90
N ASP A 122 17.58 -12.80 1.55
CA ASP A 122 16.32 -13.52 1.47
C ASP A 122 15.13 -12.56 1.37
N ILE A 123 14.83 -11.79 2.41
CA ILE A 123 13.59 -11.03 2.50
C ILE A 123 13.78 -9.56 2.16
N VAL A 124 12.86 -9.00 1.36
CA VAL A 124 12.69 -7.56 1.19
C VAL A 124 11.25 -7.18 1.54
N ILE A 125 11.10 -6.21 2.43
CA ILE A 125 9.82 -5.65 2.86
C ILE A 125 9.75 -4.19 2.40
N ILE A 126 8.71 -3.84 1.65
CA ILE A 126 8.51 -2.50 1.10
C ILE A 126 7.15 -1.96 1.53
N VAL A 127 7.15 -0.71 1.99
CA VAL A 127 5.93 0.08 2.19
C VAL A 127 6.00 1.35 1.37
N VAL A 128 5.04 1.55 0.48
CA VAL A 128 5.01 2.67 -0.47
C VAL A 128 3.59 3.22 -0.66
N PRO A 129 3.43 4.51 -1.03
CA PRO A 129 2.13 5.08 -1.31
C PRO A 129 1.59 4.63 -2.67
N PHE A 130 0.37 4.09 -2.67
CA PHE A 130 -0.47 3.98 -3.87
C PHE A 130 -1.19 5.30 -4.14
N LEU A 131 -1.80 5.88 -3.11
CA LEU A 131 -2.51 7.15 -3.19
C LEU A 131 -2.23 7.99 -1.95
N GLN A 132 -1.59 9.13 -2.16
CA GLN A 132 -1.31 10.09 -1.10
C GLN A 132 -1.18 11.49 -1.69
N GLN A 133 -1.63 12.50 -0.91
CA GLN A 133 -1.43 13.89 -1.26
C GLN A 133 0.07 14.16 -1.46
N MET A 134 0.40 14.88 -2.54
CA MET A 134 1.78 15.28 -2.83
C MET A 134 2.40 16.00 -1.62
N HIS A 135 3.63 15.62 -1.25
CA HIS A 135 4.36 16.23 -0.14
C HIS A 135 5.86 16.29 -0.45
N ALA A 136 6.35 17.49 -0.81
CA ALA A 136 7.61 17.64 -1.56
C ALA A 136 8.79 18.21 -0.75
N ASN A 137 8.97 17.81 0.51
CA ASN A 137 10.10 18.32 1.29
C ASN A 137 11.46 17.87 0.73
N TYR A 138 11.53 16.72 0.03
CA TYR A 138 12.75 16.15 -0.55
C TYR A 138 12.53 15.56 -1.96
N GLY A 139 11.52 16.05 -2.68
CA GLY A 139 10.98 15.41 -3.88
C GLY A 139 9.81 14.48 -3.54
N ASP A 140 8.91 14.24 -4.50
CA ASP A 140 7.78 13.31 -4.39
C ASP A 140 7.37 12.90 -5.81
N TYR A 141 7.96 11.81 -6.29
CA TYR A 141 8.02 11.46 -7.71
C TYR A 141 7.06 10.33 -8.09
N TRP A 142 6.84 9.37 -7.19
CA TRP A 142 6.20 8.10 -7.56
C TRP A 142 4.96 7.77 -6.72
N ARG A 143 4.00 7.15 -7.39
CA ARG A 143 2.89 6.42 -6.77
C ARG A 143 2.92 5.01 -7.33
N PHE A 144 2.95 4.02 -6.45
CA PHE A 144 3.18 2.63 -6.84
C PHE A 144 1.88 1.87 -6.94
N THR A 145 1.76 1.03 -7.97
CA THR A 145 0.65 0.07 -8.07
C THR A 145 1.11 -1.30 -7.59
N PRO A 146 0.19 -2.19 -7.15
CA PRO A 146 0.54 -3.57 -6.82
C PRO A 146 1.26 -4.32 -7.95
N LEU A 147 0.87 -4.05 -9.20
CA LEU A 147 1.49 -4.66 -10.38
C LEU A 147 2.90 -4.15 -10.62
N THR A 148 3.16 -2.85 -10.38
CA THR A 148 4.50 -2.27 -10.43
C THR A 148 5.41 -2.97 -9.42
N ILE A 149 4.98 -3.10 -8.16
CA ILE A 149 5.77 -3.74 -7.11
C ILE A 149 6.07 -5.21 -7.42
N LYS A 150 5.05 -5.96 -7.87
CA LYS A 150 5.23 -7.35 -8.29
C LYS A 150 6.28 -7.47 -9.39
N ARG A 151 6.17 -6.65 -10.44
CA ARG A 151 7.08 -6.69 -11.57
C ARG A 151 8.51 -6.27 -11.19
N MET A 152 8.68 -5.26 -10.35
CA MET A 152 10.01 -4.83 -9.90
C MET A 152 10.71 -5.92 -9.08
N PHE A 153 9.99 -6.69 -8.25
CA PHE A 153 10.59 -7.85 -7.58
C PHE A 153 10.98 -8.95 -8.57
N GLU A 154 10.09 -9.29 -9.51
CA GLU A 154 10.35 -10.32 -10.52
C GLU A 154 11.56 -9.97 -11.40
N GLU A 155 11.71 -8.70 -11.78
CA GLU A 155 12.88 -8.19 -12.54
C GLU A 155 14.19 -8.28 -11.75
N ASN A 156 14.11 -8.35 -10.41
CA ASN A 156 15.26 -8.54 -9.52
C ASN A 156 15.42 -9.98 -9.02
N GLY A 157 14.75 -10.94 -9.66
CA GLY A 157 14.85 -12.37 -9.33
C GLY A 157 14.20 -12.77 -8.00
N MET A 158 13.41 -11.88 -7.41
CA MET A 158 12.68 -12.15 -6.17
C MET A 158 11.24 -12.52 -6.45
N SER A 159 10.71 -13.39 -5.61
CA SER A 159 9.33 -13.81 -5.63
C SER A 159 8.49 -13.05 -4.60
N LEU A 160 7.38 -12.47 -5.04
CA LEU A 160 6.43 -11.85 -4.12
C LEU A 160 5.72 -12.90 -3.25
N LEU A 161 5.90 -12.82 -1.93
CA LEU A 161 5.22 -13.67 -0.96
C LEU A 161 3.89 -13.06 -0.52
N TYR A 162 3.89 -11.78 -0.20
CA TYR A 162 2.74 -11.13 0.42
C TYR A 162 2.61 -9.71 -0.11
N LEU A 163 1.38 -9.31 -0.46
CA LEU A 163 1.06 -7.93 -0.78
C LEU A 163 -0.36 -7.61 -0.35
N SER A 164 -0.48 -6.60 0.50
CA SER A 164 -1.75 -6.03 0.93
C SER A 164 -1.72 -4.50 0.91
N PHE A 165 -2.88 -3.89 1.14
CA PHE A 165 -3.05 -2.45 1.16
C PHE A 165 -4.18 -2.06 2.11
N ASN A 166 -4.19 -0.81 2.58
CA ASN A 166 -5.24 -0.35 3.48
C ASN A 166 -6.51 0.08 2.74
N SER A 167 -7.66 -0.29 3.29
CA SER A 167 -9.00 0.00 2.70
C SER A 167 -9.79 1.10 3.43
N HIS A 168 -9.13 1.86 4.30
CA HIS A 168 -9.78 2.93 5.07
C HIS A 168 -10.43 3.99 4.15
N LYS A 169 -11.72 4.27 4.38
CA LYS A 169 -12.47 5.30 3.63
C LYS A 169 -11.85 6.68 3.77
N ASN A 170 -11.82 7.49 2.71
CA ASN A 170 -11.33 8.88 2.77
C ASN A 170 -9.95 9.00 3.45
N ALA A 171 -9.03 8.10 3.11
CA ALA A 171 -7.68 8.07 3.66
C ALA A 171 -6.68 7.82 2.54
N SER A 172 -5.42 8.18 2.78
CA SER A 172 -4.33 7.74 1.91
C SER A 172 -4.17 6.23 1.96
N VAL A 173 -3.64 5.67 0.88
CA VAL A 173 -3.53 4.23 0.66
C VAL A 173 -2.07 3.87 0.44
N TYR A 174 -1.56 3.01 1.30
CA TYR A 174 -0.24 2.41 1.22
C TYR A 174 -0.36 0.96 0.78
N ILE A 175 0.67 0.49 0.10
CA ILE A 175 0.91 -0.92 -0.19
C ILE A 175 1.97 -1.41 0.79
N PHE A 176 1.75 -2.60 1.34
CA PHE A 176 2.73 -3.36 2.10
C PHE A 176 3.07 -4.62 1.31
N ALA A 177 4.34 -4.82 0.99
CA ALA A 177 4.79 -5.93 0.18
C ALA A 177 5.98 -6.65 0.82
N VAL A 178 6.04 -7.97 0.66
CA VAL A 178 7.12 -8.85 1.12
C VAL A 178 7.50 -9.77 -0.03
N ALA A 179 8.79 -9.78 -0.38
CA ALA A 179 9.34 -10.70 -1.36
C ALA A 179 10.48 -11.53 -0.75
N THR A 180 10.79 -12.66 -1.39
CA THR A 180 11.81 -13.63 -0.96
C THR A 180 12.66 -14.11 -2.12
N ASN A 181 13.91 -14.49 -1.84
CA ASN A 181 14.75 -15.30 -2.73
C ASN A 181 14.52 -16.82 -2.58
N ASN A 182 13.71 -17.25 -1.60
CA ASN A 182 13.50 -18.65 -1.27
C ASN A 182 12.03 -18.96 -0.94
N GLU A 183 11.19 -19.06 -1.97
CA GLU A 183 9.74 -19.31 -1.79
C GLU A 183 9.44 -20.56 -0.94
N SER A 184 10.19 -21.65 -1.14
CA SER A 184 9.93 -22.93 -0.46
C SER A 184 10.15 -22.86 1.05
N LYS A 185 11.05 -21.99 1.52
CA LYS A 185 11.28 -21.75 2.95
C LYS A 185 10.06 -21.12 3.65
N TRP A 186 9.23 -20.39 2.92
CA TRP A 186 8.18 -19.54 3.49
C TRP A 186 6.76 -20.00 3.19
N SER A 187 6.55 -20.91 2.26
CA SER A 187 5.23 -21.37 1.81
C SER A 187 4.33 -21.91 2.94
N GLU A 188 4.92 -22.51 3.98
CA GLU A 188 4.18 -23.03 5.15
C GLU A 188 3.97 -21.98 6.26
N LYS A 189 4.75 -20.90 6.25
CA LYS A 189 4.74 -19.87 7.32
C LYS A 189 3.96 -18.63 6.93
N ILE A 190 3.99 -18.27 5.66
CA ILE A 190 3.37 -17.08 5.10
C ILE A 190 2.48 -17.54 3.95
N HIS A 191 1.18 -17.38 4.12
CA HIS A 191 0.25 -17.66 3.03
C HIS A 191 0.48 -16.66 1.91
N LYS A 192 0.73 -17.17 0.70
CA LYS A 192 0.97 -16.32 -0.46
C LYS A 192 -0.29 -15.52 -0.77
N GLU A 193 -0.22 -14.20 -0.63
CA GLU A 193 -1.35 -13.31 -0.87
C GLU A 193 -0.92 -12.20 -1.82
N PHE A 194 -1.66 -12.05 -2.92
CA PHE A 194 -1.52 -10.92 -3.83
C PHE A 194 -2.92 -10.47 -4.24
N SER A 195 -3.26 -9.23 -3.87
CA SER A 195 -4.51 -8.62 -4.32
C SER A 195 -4.27 -7.17 -4.69
N TYR A 196 -5.02 -6.74 -5.71
CA TYR A 196 -5.29 -5.33 -6.02
C TYR A 196 -6.81 -5.06 -5.98
N LEU A 197 -7.58 -6.03 -5.46
CA LEU A 197 -9.02 -5.99 -5.29
C LEU A 197 -9.37 -5.80 -3.81
N GLU A 198 -10.23 -4.82 -3.57
CA GLU A 198 -10.90 -4.57 -2.30
C GLU A 198 -11.95 -5.65 -2.02
N LYS A 199 -12.08 -6.01 -0.75
CA LYS A 199 -13.11 -6.98 -0.29
C LYS A 199 -14.51 -6.37 -0.39
N ASP A 200 -14.63 -5.10 -0.01
CA ASP A 200 -15.89 -4.37 -0.02
C ASP A 200 -16.02 -3.57 -1.32
N LYS A 201 -17.17 -3.71 -1.99
CA LYS A 201 -17.48 -2.93 -3.20
C LYS A 201 -17.74 -1.46 -2.86
N PRO A 202 -17.33 -0.52 -3.72
CA PRO A 202 -17.67 0.88 -3.54
C PRO A 202 -19.18 1.10 -3.79
N LEU A 203 -19.73 2.14 -3.17
CA LEU A 203 -21.19 2.44 -3.23
C LEU A 203 -21.64 3.03 -4.57
N ASP A 204 -20.70 3.46 -5.39
CA ASP A 204 -20.93 4.08 -6.69
C ASP A 204 -21.05 3.06 -7.84
N GLY A 205 -20.87 1.77 -7.54
CA GLY A 205 -21.04 0.67 -8.50
C GLY A 205 -19.84 0.45 -9.42
N PHE A 206 -18.74 1.19 -9.23
CA PHE A 206 -17.49 0.95 -9.95
C PHE A 206 -16.75 -0.28 -9.41
N GLU A 207 -15.70 -0.69 -10.12
CA GLU A 207 -14.86 -1.82 -9.76
C GLU A 207 -14.19 -1.62 -8.39
N SER A 208 -14.09 -2.71 -7.64
CA SER A 208 -13.50 -2.71 -6.30
C SER A 208 -11.98 -2.85 -6.37
N TYR A 209 -11.30 -1.95 -7.10
CA TYR A 209 -9.83 -1.90 -7.11
C TYR A 209 -9.29 -1.14 -5.89
N ILE A 210 -8.02 -1.38 -5.56
CA ILE A 210 -7.27 -0.61 -4.56
C ILE A 210 -7.54 0.91 -4.72
N GLY A 211 -7.88 1.55 -3.59
CA GLY A 211 -8.17 2.98 -3.56
C GLY A 211 -9.60 3.39 -3.89
N CYS A 212 -10.50 2.46 -4.24
CA CYS A 212 -11.91 2.78 -4.49
C CYS A 212 -12.60 3.41 -3.26
N HIS A 213 -12.14 3.13 -2.04
CA HIS A 213 -12.65 3.74 -0.82
C HIS A 213 -12.00 5.09 -0.48
N ALA A 214 -10.89 5.44 -1.11
CA ALA A 214 -10.17 6.68 -0.84
C ALA A 214 -10.81 7.89 -1.53
N ILE A 215 -11.45 7.68 -2.68
CA ILE A 215 -12.14 8.71 -3.47
C ILE A 215 -13.61 8.34 -3.56
N GLN A 216 -14.44 8.96 -2.72
CA GLN A 216 -15.87 8.65 -2.66
C GLN A 216 -16.65 9.41 -3.74
N ASN A 217 -17.51 8.72 -4.48
CA ASN A 217 -18.37 9.32 -5.50
C ASN A 217 -19.85 9.35 -5.07
N PHE A 218 -20.11 9.87 -3.86
CA PHE A 218 -21.42 9.79 -3.20
C PHE A 218 -22.55 10.47 -4.00
N PHE A 219 -22.32 11.68 -4.50
CA PHE A 219 -23.35 12.41 -5.24
C PHE A 219 -23.71 11.74 -6.57
N TYR A 220 -22.74 11.11 -7.24
CA TYR A 220 -23.01 10.32 -8.44
C TYR A 220 -23.79 9.04 -8.11
N SER A 221 -23.41 8.32 -7.04
CA SER A 221 -24.17 7.16 -6.57
C SER A 221 -25.64 7.54 -6.28
N LEU A 222 -25.83 8.69 -5.63
CA LEU A 222 -27.15 9.24 -5.34
C LEU A 222 -27.92 9.61 -6.61
N SER A 223 -27.29 10.27 -7.58
CA SER A 223 -27.94 10.63 -8.85
C SER A 223 -28.38 9.38 -9.63
N GLN A 224 -27.54 8.35 -9.66
CA GLN A 224 -27.87 7.07 -10.31
C GLN A 224 -29.06 6.36 -9.65
N PHE A 225 -29.14 6.43 -8.31
CA PHE A 225 -30.29 5.89 -7.59
C PHE A 225 -31.60 6.62 -7.95
N TYR A 226 -31.58 7.95 -8.03
CA TYR A 226 -32.74 8.73 -8.45
C TYR A 226 -33.13 8.47 -9.90
N GLN A 227 -32.15 8.39 -10.81
CA GLN A 227 -32.39 8.11 -12.23
C GLN A 227 -33.08 6.74 -12.43
N ARG A 228 -32.62 5.69 -11.74
CA ARG A 228 -33.27 4.37 -11.80
C ARG A 228 -34.71 4.41 -11.29
N LYS A 229 -35.01 5.21 -10.26
CA LYS A 229 -36.38 5.40 -9.78
C LYS A 229 -37.24 6.13 -10.82
N THR A 230 -36.74 7.22 -11.41
CA THR A 230 -37.49 7.95 -12.43
C THR A 230 -37.77 7.08 -13.66
N ASP A 231 -36.80 6.30 -14.10
CA ASP A 231 -36.96 5.37 -15.22
C ASP A 231 -38.00 4.29 -14.90
N PHE A 232 -37.96 3.71 -13.70
CA PHE A 232 -38.96 2.75 -13.25
C PHE A 232 -40.37 3.32 -13.21
N PHE A 233 -40.54 4.54 -12.67
CA PHE A 233 -41.82 5.24 -12.67
C PHE A 233 -42.32 5.54 -14.09
N TYR A 234 -41.42 5.97 -14.99
CA TYR A 234 -41.75 6.25 -16.38
C TYR A 234 -42.21 5.00 -17.14
N VAL A 235 -41.53 3.86 -16.96
CA VAL A 235 -41.95 2.58 -17.53
C VAL A 235 -43.33 2.17 -17.02
N LYS A 236 -43.59 2.24 -15.71
CA LYS A 236 -44.92 1.92 -15.15
C LYS A 236 -46.02 2.85 -15.66
N LEU A 237 -45.76 4.15 -15.78
CA LEU A 237 -46.70 5.11 -16.34
C LEU A 237 -47.03 4.78 -17.80
N ARG A 238 -46.03 4.43 -18.61
CA ARG A 238 -46.21 4.02 -20.00
C ARG A 238 -47.05 2.75 -20.14
N GLU A 239 -46.82 1.76 -19.28
CA GLU A 239 -47.64 0.54 -19.23
C GLU A 239 -49.10 0.83 -18.85
N LEU A 240 -49.31 1.68 -17.83
CA LEU A 240 -50.65 2.08 -17.38
C LEU A 240 -51.40 2.82 -18.49
N TYR A 241 -50.73 3.78 -19.15
CA TYR A 241 -51.29 4.53 -20.28
C TYR A 241 -51.62 3.60 -21.46
N GLY A 242 -50.75 2.63 -21.76
CA GLY A 242 -51.01 1.59 -22.76
C GLY A 242 -52.28 0.78 -22.47
N LYS A 243 -52.45 0.33 -21.23
CA LYS A 243 -53.66 -0.42 -20.78
C LYS A 243 -54.93 0.44 -20.87
N LEU A 244 -54.86 1.70 -20.44
CA LEU A 244 -55.96 2.66 -20.54
C LEU A 244 -56.37 2.92 -22.00
N LYS A 245 -55.41 3.09 -22.91
CA LYS A 245 -55.65 3.32 -24.34
C LYS A 245 -56.32 2.12 -25.02
N ILE A 246 -55.95 0.89 -24.65
CA ILE A 246 -56.62 -0.35 -25.12
C ILE A 246 -58.06 -0.39 -24.60
N LYS A 247 -58.27 -0.11 -23.31
CA LYS A 247 -59.61 -0.11 -22.70
C LYS A 247 -60.53 0.96 -23.30
N PHE A 248 -60.01 2.14 -23.61
CA PHE A 248 -60.77 3.21 -24.26
C PHE A 248 -61.14 2.85 -25.71
N LYS A 249 -60.24 2.22 -26.48
CA LYS A 249 -60.57 1.72 -27.83
C LYS A 249 -61.70 0.68 -27.81
N MET A 250 -61.75 -0.19 -26.80
CA MET A 250 -62.84 -1.17 -26.65
C MET A 250 -64.18 -0.54 -26.28
N LEU A 251 -64.19 0.64 -25.65
CA LEU A 251 -65.42 1.33 -25.22
C LEU A 251 -66.01 2.26 -26.29
N VAL A 252 -65.21 2.74 -27.24
CA VAL A 252 -65.62 3.74 -28.25
C VAL A 252 -65.69 3.13 -29.67
N GLY A 253 -65.22 1.90 -29.86
CA GLY A 253 -65.20 1.19 -31.14
C GLY A 253 -66.23 0.06 -31.29
N GLY A 254 -67.32 0.09 -30.52
CA GLY A 254 -68.45 -0.85 -30.61
C GLY A 254 -69.73 -0.12 -31.00
#